data_AF-A0A1G0ZGC1-F1
#
_entry.id   AF-A0A1G0ZGC1-F1
#
_cell.length_a   1.000
_cell.length_b   1.000
_cell.length_c   1.000
_cell.angle_alpha   90.00
_cell.angle_beta   90.00
_cell.angle_gamma   90.00
#
_symmetry.space_group_name_H-M   'P 1'
#
loop_
_entity.id
_entity.type
_entity.pdbx_description
1 polymer ?
#
loop_
_entity_poly.entity_id
_entity_poly.type
_entity_poly.pdbx_seq_one_letter_code
_entity_poly.pdbx_strand_id
1 'polypeptide(L)'
;MRTLKILVSAAITASLLSISSFAEDKDNKEKNPFENYDKKIKTINDNIDKAKDDKVKEKYKKELEKIEKEKDKDLDKKKEKINKEIEALEKQLEKAKEENKEAIKKKIDALNAKVDQLNDWAMGREGQKDDEKKADDKKDEKKDEKKDEKAK
;
A
#
# COMPACT_ATOMS: atom_id res chain seq x y z
N MET A 1 7.24 -32.68 -61.35
CA MET A 1 8.07 -31.78 -60.52
C MET A 1 7.22 -31.32 -59.35
N ARG A 2 7.69 -31.56 -58.13
CA ARG A 2 6.96 -31.31 -56.87
C ARG A 2 7.11 -29.85 -56.44
N THR A 3 5.97 -29.25 -56.06
CA THR A 3 5.72 -28.26 -55.00
C THR A 3 6.74 -27.15 -54.72
N LEU A 4 6.26 -25.90 -54.61
CA LEU A 4 6.35 -25.12 -53.37
C LEU A 4 5.43 -23.88 -53.47
N LYS A 5 4.25 -23.93 -52.85
CA LYS A 5 3.47 -22.74 -52.49
C LYS A 5 3.97 -22.31 -51.11
N ILE A 6 4.78 -21.26 -51.05
CA ILE A 6 5.19 -20.66 -49.78
C ILE A 6 4.05 -19.72 -49.36
N LEU A 7 3.11 -20.26 -48.60
CA LEU A 7 2.08 -19.50 -47.91
C LEU A 7 2.69 -19.05 -46.58
N VAL A 8 3.19 -17.81 -46.56
CA VAL A 8 3.70 -17.15 -45.37
C VAL A 8 2.54 -16.98 -44.40
N SER A 9 2.43 -17.91 -43.45
CA SER A 9 1.49 -17.81 -42.35
C SER A 9 2.04 -16.78 -41.37
N ALA A 10 1.48 -15.58 -41.39
CA ALA A 10 1.71 -14.57 -40.38
C ALA A 10 1.17 -15.10 -39.03
N ALA A 11 2.08 -15.63 -38.21
CA ALA A 11 1.79 -15.98 -36.84
C ALA A 11 1.55 -14.68 -36.06
N ILE A 12 0.27 -14.35 -35.85
CA ILE A 12 -0.15 -13.36 -34.87
C ILE A 12 0.16 -14.00 -33.51
N THR A 13 1.33 -13.66 -32.96
CA THR A 13 1.69 -13.99 -31.58
C THR A 13 0.77 -13.20 -30.66
N ALA A 14 -0.35 -13.82 -30.31
CA ALA A 14 -1.17 -13.40 -29.18
C ALA A 14 -0.30 -13.45 -27.93
N SER A 15 0.23 -12.29 -27.53
CA SER A 15 0.78 -12.10 -26.19
C SER A 15 -0.39 -12.20 -25.21
N LEU A 16 -0.68 -13.43 -24.80
CA LEU A 16 -1.44 -13.74 -23.60
C LEU A 16 -0.70 -13.11 -22.42
N LEU A 17 -1.09 -11.87 -22.10
CA LEU A 17 -0.86 -11.24 -20.81
C LEU A 17 -1.25 -12.26 -19.75
N SER A 18 -0.25 -12.83 -19.10
CA SER A 18 -0.41 -13.68 -17.95
C SER A 18 -1.05 -12.83 -16.85
N ILE A 19 -2.37 -12.87 -16.77
CA ILE A 19 -3.12 -12.40 -15.60
C ILE A 19 -2.82 -13.42 -14.51
N SER A 20 -1.68 -13.22 -13.85
CA SER A 20 -1.34 -13.97 -12.64
C SER A 20 -2.35 -13.62 -11.56
N SER A 21 -3.29 -14.53 -11.36
CA SER A 21 -3.94 -14.88 -10.09
C SER A 21 -4.17 -13.73 -9.11
N PHE A 22 -5.28 -13.02 -9.28
CA PHE A 22 -5.95 -12.33 -8.18
C PHE A 22 -6.73 -13.37 -7.37
N ALA A 23 -6.00 -14.23 -6.66
CA ALA A 23 -6.59 -15.07 -5.62
C ALA A 23 -6.70 -14.19 -4.36
N GLU A 24 -7.93 -13.85 -3.99
CA GLU A 24 -8.27 -13.23 -2.72
C GLU A 24 -8.01 -14.23 -1.58
N ASP A 25 -6.79 -14.26 -1.05
CA ASP A 25 -6.52 -14.88 0.25
C ASP A 25 -7.04 -13.95 1.36
N LYS A 26 -8.32 -14.09 1.72
CA LYS A 26 -9.01 -13.26 2.72
C LYS A 26 -8.54 -13.48 4.18
N ASP A 27 -7.62 -14.42 4.43
CA ASP A 27 -7.12 -14.72 5.79
C ASP A 27 -5.60 -14.59 5.96
N ASN A 28 -4.86 -14.20 4.91
CA ASN A 28 -3.44 -13.90 5.07
C ASN A 28 -3.28 -12.43 5.46
N LYS A 29 -3.48 -12.10 6.75
CA LYS A 29 -3.12 -10.78 7.29
C LYS A 29 -1.69 -10.49 6.84
N GLU A 30 -1.56 -9.55 5.91
CA GLU A 30 -0.28 -9.20 5.31
C GLU A 30 0.66 -8.81 6.43
N LYS A 31 1.71 -9.63 6.65
CA LYS A 31 2.62 -9.43 7.77
C LYS A 31 3.43 -8.16 7.54
N ASN A 32 3.50 -7.30 8.56
CA ASN A 32 4.34 -6.12 8.53
C ASN A 32 5.81 -6.53 8.23
N PRO A 33 6.37 -6.12 7.08
CA PRO A 33 7.72 -6.50 6.70
C PRO A 33 8.79 -5.83 7.57
N PHE A 34 8.41 -4.83 8.37
CA PHE A 34 9.28 -4.07 9.25
C PHE A 34 9.25 -4.54 10.71
N GLU A 35 8.41 -5.53 11.06
CA GLU A 35 8.26 -6.03 12.44
C GLU A 35 9.61 -6.49 13.04
N ASN A 36 10.46 -7.11 12.21
CA ASN A 36 11.79 -7.54 12.63
C ASN A 36 12.74 -6.36 12.90
N TYR A 37 12.62 -5.27 12.16
CA TYR A 37 13.39 -4.05 12.44
C TYR A 37 12.94 -3.44 13.77
N ASP A 38 11.63 -3.36 14.01
CA ASP A 38 11.09 -2.79 15.25
C ASP A 38 11.52 -3.59 16.48
N LYS A 39 11.53 -4.92 16.40
CA LYS A 39 12.06 -5.80 17.45
C LYS A 39 13.55 -5.56 17.73
N LYS A 40 14.36 -5.41 16.67
CA LYS A 40 15.81 -5.14 16.81
C LYS A 40 16.06 -3.76 17.40
N ILE A 41 15.38 -2.74 16.89
CA ILE A 41 15.44 -1.35 17.40
C ILE A 41 15.09 -1.32 18.89
N LYS A 42 13.98 -1.97 19.29
CA LYS A 42 13.59 -2.09 20.69
C LYS A 42 14.67 -2.76 21.54
N THR A 43 15.23 -3.88 21.07
CA THR A 43 16.29 -4.60 21.79
C THR A 43 17.54 -3.75 21.98
N ILE A 44 17.94 -2.99 20.97
CA ILE A 44 19.10 -2.09 21.05
C ILE A 44 18.83 -0.95 22.02
N ASN A 45 17.66 -0.33 21.98
CA ASN A 45 17.27 0.72 22.93
C ASN A 45 17.28 0.21 24.38
N ASP A 46 16.70 -0.97 24.64
CA ASP A 46 16.77 -1.59 25.97
C ASP A 46 18.21 -1.82 26.44
N ASN A 47 19.13 -2.15 25.52
CA ASN A 47 20.56 -2.33 25.82
C ASN A 47 21.28 -1.00 26.05
N ILE A 48 20.89 0.08 25.36
CA ILE A 48 21.40 1.44 25.59
C ILE A 48 21.04 1.89 27.02
N ASP A 49 19.79 1.67 27.42
CA ASP A 49 19.28 2.06 28.74
C ASP A 49 19.95 1.28 29.88
N LYS A 50 20.26 0.00 29.65
CA LYS A 50 20.95 -0.87 30.63
C LYS A 50 22.46 -0.64 30.68
N ALA A 51 23.06 -0.13 29.61
CA ALA A 51 24.50 0.08 29.56
C ALA A 51 24.92 1.18 30.56
N LYS A 52 25.98 0.90 31.32
CA LYS A 52 26.57 1.88 32.26
C LYS A 52 27.77 2.61 31.67
N ASP A 53 28.42 2.01 30.67
CA ASP A 53 29.61 2.55 30.01
C ASP A 53 29.24 3.32 28.74
N ASP A 54 29.78 4.53 28.59
CA ASP A 54 29.47 5.42 27.47
C ASP A 54 30.00 4.91 26.13
N LYS A 55 31.14 4.20 26.10
CA LYS A 55 31.65 3.61 24.86
C LYS A 55 30.76 2.46 24.39
N VAL A 56 30.18 1.71 25.32
CA VAL A 56 29.19 0.66 25.01
C VAL A 56 27.90 1.28 24.48
N LYS A 57 27.39 2.36 25.11
CA LYS A 57 26.24 3.12 24.59
C LYS A 57 26.50 3.65 23.18
N GLU A 58 27.68 4.19 22.93
CA GLU A 58 28.05 4.71 21.60
C GLU A 58 28.05 3.62 20.53
N LYS A 59 28.52 2.40 20.86
CA LYS A 59 28.45 1.25 19.95
C LYS A 59 27.00 0.88 19.61
N TYR A 60 26.13 0.79 20.62
CA TYR A 60 24.71 0.50 20.39
C TYR A 60 24.00 1.60 19.59
N LYS A 61 24.31 2.88 19.84
CA LYS A 61 23.77 3.99 19.04
C LYS A 61 24.19 3.90 17.56
N LYS A 62 25.43 3.51 17.28
CA LYS A 62 25.90 3.28 15.90
C LYS A 62 25.22 2.08 15.24
N GLU A 63 24.89 1.05 16.02
CA GLU A 63 24.14 -0.11 15.53
C GLU A 63 22.68 0.26 15.25
N LEU A 64 22.05 1.03 16.14
CA LEU A 64 20.71 1.58 15.96
C LEU A 64 20.61 2.38 14.66
N GLU A 65 21.52 3.33 14.45
CA GLU A 65 21.55 4.17 13.24
C GLU A 65 21.70 3.33 11.95
N LYS A 66 22.45 2.23 12.00
CA LYS A 66 22.58 1.32 10.85
C LYS A 66 21.27 0.61 10.56
N ILE A 67 20.59 0.09 11.60
CA ILE A 67 19.33 -0.64 11.44
C ILE A 67 18.22 0.29 10.94
N GLU A 68 18.14 1.52 11.45
CA GLU A 68 17.19 2.53 10.96
C GLU A 68 17.44 2.86 9.48
N LYS A 69 18.70 3.09 9.08
CA LYS A 69 19.05 3.31 7.67
C LYS A 69 18.74 2.11 6.77
N GLU A 70 18.89 0.90 7.27
CA GLU A 70 18.52 -0.31 6.52
C GLU A 70 17.00 -0.42 6.36
N LYS A 71 16.23 -0.11 7.41
CA LYS A 71 14.76 -0.05 7.38
C LYS A 71 14.28 0.96 6.33
N ASP A 72 14.85 2.16 6.32
CA ASP A 72 14.50 3.22 5.36
C ASP A 72 14.81 2.80 3.92
N LYS A 73 16.00 2.22 3.67
CA LYS A 73 16.37 1.73 2.34
C LYS A 73 15.43 0.65 1.82
N ASP A 74 14.99 -0.25 2.69
CA ASP A 74 14.08 -1.33 2.28
C ASP A 74 12.64 -0.82 2.08
N LEU A 75 12.22 0.20 2.83
CA LEU A 75 11.00 0.94 2.55
C LEU A 75 11.05 1.59 1.17
N ASP A 76 12.13 2.31 0.85
CA ASP A 76 12.30 2.99 -0.43
C ASP A 76 12.29 2.01 -1.60
N LYS A 77 13.01 0.89 -1.50
CA LYS A 77 12.99 -0.16 -2.54
C LYS A 77 11.59 -0.72 -2.78
N LYS A 78 10.80 -0.92 -1.71
CA LYS A 78 9.43 -1.43 -1.82
C LYS A 78 8.53 -0.41 -2.51
N LYS A 79 8.62 0.88 -2.12
CA LYS A 79 7.89 1.98 -2.76
C LYS A 79 8.27 2.15 -4.22
N GLU A 80 9.56 2.12 -4.54
CA GLU A 80 10.05 2.30 -5.91
C GLU A 80 9.48 1.23 -6.86
N LYS A 81 9.40 -0.03 -6.39
CA LYS A 81 8.77 -1.10 -7.18
C LYS A 81 7.29 -0.83 -7.44
N ILE A 82 6.55 -0.40 -6.42
CA ILE A 82 5.13 -0.07 -6.55
C ILE A 82 4.93 1.14 -7.47
N ASN A 83 5.73 2.19 -7.31
CA ASN A 83 5.66 3.40 -8.14
C ASN A 83 5.93 3.09 -9.62
N LYS A 84 6.89 2.20 -9.93
CA LYS A 84 7.11 1.74 -11.31
C LYS A 84 5.90 1.01 -11.89
N GLU A 85 5.17 0.25 -11.06
CA GLU A 85 3.94 -0.41 -11.48
C GLU A 85 2.80 0.60 -11.69
N ILE A 86 2.68 1.62 -10.83
CA ILE A 86 1.75 2.74 -11.01
C ILE A 86 2.04 3.48 -12.31
N GLU A 87 3.29 3.89 -12.57
CA GLU A 87 3.68 4.57 -13.81
C GLU A 87 3.36 3.74 -15.06
N ALA A 88 3.53 2.41 -14.98
CA ALA A 88 3.17 1.51 -16.08
C ALA A 88 1.65 1.46 -16.31
N LEU A 89 0.87 1.43 -15.22
CA LEU A 89 -0.60 1.45 -15.28
C LEU A 89 -1.13 2.81 -15.76
N GLU A 90 -0.52 3.93 -15.39
CA GLU A 90 -0.88 5.26 -15.89
C GLU A 90 -0.67 5.35 -17.41
N LYS A 91 0.44 4.85 -17.92
CA LYS A 91 0.67 4.74 -19.38
C LYS A 91 -0.33 3.81 -20.08
N GLN A 92 -0.79 2.76 -19.39
CA GLN A 92 -1.86 1.91 -19.90
C GLN A 92 -3.21 2.64 -19.90
N LEU A 93 -3.48 3.45 -18.87
CA LEU A 93 -4.70 4.24 -18.73
C LEU A 93 -4.87 5.22 -19.89
N GLU A 94 -3.79 5.90 -20.29
CA GLU A 94 -3.77 6.81 -21.44
C GLU A 94 -4.15 6.12 -22.76
N LYS A 95 -3.83 4.83 -22.90
CA LYS A 95 -4.04 4.03 -24.11
C LYS A 95 -5.28 3.13 -24.04
N ALA A 96 -5.95 3.07 -22.88
CA ALA A 96 -7.05 2.16 -22.64
C ALA A 96 -8.37 2.70 -23.23
N LYS A 97 -9.18 1.77 -23.76
CA LYS A 97 -10.59 2.04 -24.06
C LYS A 97 -11.37 2.36 -22.78
N GLU A 98 -12.46 3.13 -22.91
CA GLU A 98 -13.32 3.58 -21.80
C GLU A 98 -13.65 2.44 -20.80
N GLU A 99 -14.03 1.27 -21.32
CA GLU A 99 -14.40 0.08 -20.55
C GLU A 99 -13.28 -0.49 -19.65
N ASN A 100 -12.02 -0.22 -19.96
CA ASN A 100 -10.86 -0.73 -19.20
C ASN A 100 -10.26 0.32 -18.25
N LYS A 101 -10.59 1.60 -18.43
CA LYS A 101 -10.02 2.69 -17.61
C LYS A 101 -10.36 2.53 -16.14
N GLU A 102 -11.60 2.13 -15.84
CA GLU A 102 -12.06 1.97 -14.46
C GLU A 102 -11.31 0.85 -13.72
N ALA A 103 -11.05 -0.27 -14.40
CA ALA A 103 -10.28 -1.37 -13.82
C ALA A 103 -8.82 -0.97 -13.55
N ILE A 104 -8.22 -0.18 -14.45
CA ILE A 104 -6.85 0.32 -14.29
C ILE A 104 -6.77 1.32 -13.13
N LYS A 105 -7.72 2.26 -13.02
CA LYS A 105 -7.80 3.20 -11.89
C LYS A 105 -7.87 2.47 -10.55
N LYS A 106 -8.74 1.47 -10.43
CA LYS A 106 -8.85 0.66 -9.20
C LYS A 106 -7.53 -0.03 -8.82
N LYS A 107 -6.75 -0.48 -9.81
CA LYS A 107 -5.42 -1.06 -9.54
C LYS A 107 -4.43 0.00 -9.05
N ILE A 108 -4.43 1.19 -9.65
CA ILE A 108 -3.61 2.32 -9.20
C ILE A 108 -3.97 2.70 -7.76
N ASP A 109 -5.26 2.83 -7.45
CA ASP A 109 -5.74 3.15 -6.10
C ASP A 109 -5.33 2.09 -5.08
N ALA A 110 -5.42 0.80 -5.44
CA ALA A 110 -4.97 -0.29 -4.57
C ALA A 110 -3.46 -0.26 -4.33
N LEU A 111 -2.65 0.08 -5.34
CA LEU A 111 -1.21 0.23 -5.19
C LEU A 111 -0.84 1.45 -4.33
N ASN A 112 -1.55 2.57 -4.48
CA ASN A 112 -1.40 3.74 -3.60
C ASN A 112 -1.71 3.38 -2.14
N ALA A 113 -2.80 2.64 -1.90
CA ALA A 113 -3.14 2.17 -0.56
C ALA A 113 -2.04 1.30 0.05
N LYS A 114 -1.38 0.44 -0.75
CA LYS A 114 -0.23 -0.35 -0.30
C LYS A 114 0.99 0.51 0.05
N VAL A 115 1.25 1.59 -0.71
CA VAL A 115 2.32 2.54 -0.36
C VAL A 115 2.03 3.19 0.99
N ASP A 116 0.78 3.60 1.23
CA ASP A 116 0.40 4.20 2.51
C ASP A 116 0.47 3.19 3.66
N GLN A 117 0.09 1.93 3.41
CA GLN A 117 0.23 0.85 4.40
C GLN A 117 1.70 0.58 4.75
N LEU A 118 2.60 0.57 3.75
CA LEU A 118 4.04 0.48 3.98
C LEU A 118 4.57 1.64 4.80
N ASN A 119 4.09 2.87 4.54
CA ASN A 119 4.42 4.04 5.34
C ASN A 119 4.00 3.88 6.80
N ASP A 120 2.75 3.46 7.04
CA ASP A 120 2.24 3.30 8.40
C ASP A 120 2.99 2.21 9.15
N TRP A 121 3.28 1.08 8.51
CA TRP A 121 4.11 0.04 9.09
C TRP A 121 5.53 0.52 9.41
N ALA A 122 6.17 1.27 8.51
CA ALA A 122 7.50 1.81 8.78
C ALA A 122 7.50 2.81 9.95
N MET A 123 6.42 3.55 10.15
CA MET A 123 6.25 4.48 11.27
C MET A 123 5.73 3.81 12.56
N GLY A 124 5.46 2.51 12.55
CA GLY A 124 4.88 1.80 13.70
C GLY A 124 3.43 2.15 14.00
N ARG A 125 2.68 2.66 13.01
CA ARG A 125 1.26 3.06 13.12
C ARG A 125 0.29 1.96 12.68
N GLU A 126 0.61 0.72 13.04
CA GLU A 126 -0.17 -0.45 12.65
C GLU A 126 -1.53 -0.45 13.38
N GLY A 127 -2.63 -0.17 12.67
CA GLY A 127 -4.01 -0.23 13.19
C GLY A 127 -4.86 1.05 13.14
N GLN A 128 -4.40 2.15 12.52
CA GLN A 128 -5.17 3.42 12.48
C GLN A 128 -6.05 3.65 11.24
N LYS A 129 -6.29 2.63 10.41
CA LYS A 129 -6.97 2.80 9.10
C LYS A 129 -8.41 2.27 9.00
N ASP A 130 -9.07 2.01 10.12
CA ASP A 130 -10.44 1.49 10.12
C ASP A 130 -11.41 2.36 10.93
N ASP A 131 -11.55 3.67 10.65
CA ASP A 131 -12.68 4.45 11.20
C ASP A 131 -13.09 5.69 10.38
N GLU A 132 -12.84 5.72 9.06
CA GLU A 132 -13.36 6.81 8.22
C GLU A 132 -14.13 6.26 7.00
N LYS A 133 -15.19 5.50 7.29
CA LYS A 133 -16.26 5.23 6.31
C LYS A 133 -17.60 4.89 6.94
N LYS A 134 -18.14 5.76 7.81
CA LYS A 134 -19.58 5.79 8.14
C LYS A 134 -20.08 7.21 8.47
N ALA A 135 -20.30 8.01 7.45
CA ALA A 135 -21.32 9.04 7.37
C ALA A 135 -21.59 9.17 5.87
N ASP A 136 -22.68 8.67 5.32
CA ASP A 136 -24.01 9.21 5.56
C ASP A 136 -25.06 8.09 5.55
N ASP A 137 -25.71 7.86 6.69
CA ASP A 137 -27.11 7.47 6.65
C ASP A 137 -27.84 7.95 7.91
N LYS A 138 -28.85 8.80 7.66
CA LYS A 138 -29.94 9.24 8.56
C LYS A 138 -29.64 10.18 9.73
N LYS A 139 -30.15 11.40 9.60
CA LYS A 139 -30.74 12.20 10.68
C LYS A 139 -31.54 13.36 10.09
N ASP A 140 -32.74 13.73 10.50
CA ASP A 140 -33.87 13.10 11.18
C ASP A 140 -35.06 13.97 10.79
N GLU A 141 -36.24 13.38 10.84
CA GLU A 141 -37.53 14.05 10.81
C GLU A 141 -37.64 15.23 11.81
N LYS A 142 -38.25 16.30 11.30
CA LYS A 142 -39.19 17.21 11.97
C LYS A 142 -39.18 17.23 13.51
N LYS A 143 -38.72 18.35 14.07
CA LYS A 143 -39.32 18.92 15.28
C LYS A 143 -39.07 20.44 15.37
N ASP A 144 -39.96 21.23 14.77
CA ASP A 144 -40.08 22.64 15.11
C ASP A 144 -41.12 22.79 16.23
N GLU A 145 -40.62 23.20 17.40
CA GLU A 145 -41.41 23.67 18.53
C GLU A 145 -41.63 25.19 18.44
N LYS A 146 -42.86 25.59 18.76
CA LYS A 146 -43.30 26.81 19.47
C LYS A 146 -43.13 28.21 18.85
N LYS A 147 -44.26 28.94 18.86
CA LYS A 147 -44.49 30.18 19.64
C LYS A 147 -45.99 30.53 19.55
N ASP A 148 -46.73 30.44 20.66
CA ASP A 148 -47.06 31.54 21.59
C ASP A 148 -47.88 32.65 20.96
N GLU A 149 -49.18 32.73 21.30
CA GLU A 149 -49.77 34.02 21.65
C GLU A 149 -50.94 33.85 22.64
N LYS A 150 -50.94 34.73 23.64
CA LYS A 150 -51.75 34.72 24.85
C LYS A 150 -52.42 36.08 24.97
N ALA A 151 -53.74 36.15 24.91
CA ALA A 151 -54.58 37.23 25.47
C ALA A 151 -56.04 36.75 25.38
N LYS A 152 -56.75 36.55 26.49
CA LYS A 152 -57.58 37.56 27.18
C LYS A 152 -58.47 38.36 26.23
#